data_AF-A0A958MT03-F1
#
_entry.id   AF-A0A958MT03-F1
#
_cell.length_a   1.000
_cell.length_b   1.000
_cell.length_c   1.000
_cell.angle_alpha   90.00
_cell.angle_beta   90.00
_cell.angle_gamma   90.00
#
_symmetry.space_group_name_H-M   'P 1'
#
loop_
_entity.id
_entity.type
_entity.pdbx_description
1 polymer ?
#
loop_
_entity_poly.entity_id
_entity_poly.type
_entity_poly.pdbx_seq_one_letter_code
_entity_poly.pdbx_strand_id
1 'polypeptide(L)'
;HGSGIQHLAFLTNDIIPTVKSHRQNDIRFLDVPDTYYEVVPDRLPNVTEDLGVLKDLRVLVDGDPEGYLLQMFTENIIGPIFFEIIQRKNHQGFGEGNFQALFDAIERDQRRRGFLK
;
A
#
# COMPACT_ATOMS: atom_id res chain seq x y z
N HIS A 1 -3.12 -16.25 21.82
CA HIS A 1 -3.78 -15.15 21.08
C HIS A 1 -3.92 -13.97 22.01
N GLY A 2 -3.35 -12.82 21.64
CA GLY A 2 -3.42 -11.57 22.40
C GLY A 2 -3.53 -10.40 21.43
N SER A 3 -4.11 -9.29 21.88
CA SER A 3 -4.14 -8.04 21.12
C SER A 3 -2.74 -7.44 21.00
N GLY A 4 -2.51 -6.68 19.93
CA GLY A 4 -1.22 -6.03 19.68
C GLY A 4 -1.27 -5.09 18.48
N ILE A 5 -0.19 -4.34 18.29
CA ILE A 5 0.00 -3.49 17.11
C ILE A 5 0.24 -4.40 15.91
N GLN A 6 -0.56 -4.24 14.86
CA GLN A 6 -0.41 -4.99 13.61
C GLN A 6 0.55 -4.27 12.64
N HIS A 7 0.48 -2.95 12.56
CA HIS A 7 1.37 -2.16 11.73
C HIS A 7 1.60 -0.76 12.28
N LEU A 8 2.66 -0.11 11.80
CA LEU A 8 2.92 1.31 11.99
C LEU A 8 3.06 1.99 10.63
N ALA A 9 2.45 3.17 10.49
CA ALA A 9 2.52 3.98 9.28
C ALA A 9 3.52 5.14 9.43
N PHE A 10 4.36 5.32 8.42
CA PHE A 10 5.33 6.40 8.32
C PHE A 10 4.95 7.36 7.20
N LEU A 11 4.77 8.63 7.55
CA LEU A 11 4.47 9.68 6.59
C LEU A 11 5.70 10.00 5.74
N THR A 12 5.51 10.12 4.43
CA THR A 12 6.49 10.68 3.49
C THR A 12 5.88 11.80 2.65
N ASN A 13 6.72 12.74 2.21
CA ASN A 13 6.34 13.79 1.27
C ASN A 13 6.44 13.34 -0.19
N ASP A 14 7.17 12.24 -0.46
CA ASP A 14 7.33 11.69 -1.82
C ASP A 14 7.56 10.17 -1.76
N ILE A 15 6.50 9.41 -2.03
CA ILE A 15 6.48 7.95 -1.87
C ILE A 15 7.28 7.23 -2.94
N ILE A 16 7.39 7.80 -4.15
CA ILE A 16 8.08 7.17 -5.27
C ILE A 16 9.58 6.95 -4.97
N PRO A 17 10.38 7.98 -4.63
CA PRO A 17 11.77 7.79 -4.25
C PRO A 17 11.91 7.08 -2.90
N THR A 18 10.99 7.24 -1.95
CA THR A 18 11.02 6.48 -0.68
C THR A 18 10.93 4.98 -0.93
N VAL A 19 9.93 4.52 -1.70
CA VAL A 19 9.75 3.09 -2.00
C VAL A 19 10.91 2.55 -2.83
N LYS A 20 11.41 3.31 -3.83
CA LYS A 20 12.61 2.93 -4.59
C LYS A 20 13.82 2.72 -3.69
N SER A 21 14.08 3.66 -2.78
CA SER A 21 15.19 3.57 -1.82
C SER A 21 15.02 2.37 -0.89
N HIS A 22 13.82 2.13 -0.36
CA HIS A 22 13.58 0.96 0.50
C HIS A 22 13.78 -0.36 -0.23
N ARG A 23 13.36 -0.49 -1.50
CA ARG A 23 13.64 -1.68 -2.31
C ARG A 23 15.14 -1.89 -2.56
N GLN A 24 15.90 -0.80 -2.76
CA GLN A 24 17.37 -0.86 -2.88
C GLN A 24 18.07 -1.30 -1.59
N ASN A 25 17.40 -1.16 -0.44
CA ASN A 25 17.86 -1.60 0.87
C ASN A 25 17.17 -2.89 1.34
N ASP A 26 16.78 -3.75 0.39
CA ASP A 26 16.22 -5.09 0.63
C ASP A 26 14.91 -5.15 1.44
N ILE A 27 14.18 -4.04 1.55
CA ILE A 27 12.83 -4.05 2.13
C ILE A 27 11.86 -4.68 1.11
N ARG A 28 11.21 -5.76 1.54
CA ARG A 28 10.17 -6.44 0.76
C ARG A 28 8.80 -5.84 1.05
N PHE A 29 7.99 -5.80 0.01
CA PHE A 29 6.64 -5.24 0.06
C PHE A 29 5.60 -6.22 -0.44
N LEU A 30 4.36 -6.00 -0.03
CA LEU A 30 3.22 -6.76 -0.54
C LEU A 30 3.01 -6.47 -2.03
N ASP A 31 2.51 -7.48 -2.73
CA ASP A 31 2.22 -7.42 -4.16
C ASP A 31 0.72 -7.27 -4.39
N VAL A 32 0.37 -6.52 -5.44
CA VAL A 32 -1.02 -6.21 -5.80
C VAL A 32 -1.17 -6.44 -7.31
N PRO A 33 -2.25 -7.09 -7.76
CA PRO A 33 -2.42 -7.40 -9.17
C PRO A 33 -2.52 -6.14 -10.03
N ASP A 34 -1.98 -6.23 -11.23
CA ASP A 34 -1.99 -5.15 -12.23
C ASP A 34 -3.40 -4.59 -12.51
N THR A 35 -4.43 -5.44 -12.45
CA THR A 35 -5.84 -5.08 -12.65
C THR A 35 -6.35 -4.05 -11.65
N TYR A 36 -5.69 -3.89 -10.49
CA TYR A 36 -6.01 -2.84 -9.53
C TYR A 36 -5.86 -1.44 -10.15
N TYR A 37 -4.83 -1.25 -10.98
CA TYR A 37 -4.48 0.07 -11.55
C TYR A 37 -5.39 0.48 -12.70
N GLU A 38 -6.05 -0.48 -13.34
CA GLU A 38 -6.93 -0.24 -14.50
C GLU A 38 -8.16 0.59 -14.12
N VAL A 39 -8.64 0.46 -12.87
CA VAL A 39 -9.85 1.14 -12.37
C VAL A 39 -9.56 2.45 -11.63
N VAL A 40 -8.28 2.77 -11.38
CA VAL A 40 -7.90 3.97 -10.63
C VAL A 40 -8.30 5.27 -11.36
N PRO A 41 -8.08 5.43 -12.69
CA PRO A 41 -8.46 6.65 -13.40
C PRO A 41 -9.95 6.98 -13.28
N ASP A 42 -10.81 5.96 -13.33
CA ASP A 42 -12.26 6.13 -13.27
C ASP A 42 -12.73 6.48 -11.85
N ARG A 43 -12.08 5.90 -10.83
CA ARG A 43 -12.42 6.13 -9.41
C ARG A 43 -11.88 7.46 -8.89
N LEU A 44 -10.64 7.79 -9.26
CA LEU A 44 -9.86 8.92 -8.74
C LEU A 44 -9.14 9.65 -9.88
N PRO A 45 -9.86 10.40 -10.71
CA PRO A 45 -9.28 11.14 -11.83
C PRO A 45 -8.38 12.31 -11.39
N ASN A 46 -8.37 12.64 -10.10
CA ASN A 46 -7.55 13.70 -9.49
C ASN A 46 -6.12 13.25 -9.11
N VAL A 47 -5.78 11.97 -9.32
CA VAL A 47 -4.42 11.45 -9.07
C VAL A 47 -3.43 12.07 -10.05
N THR A 48 -2.31 12.58 -9.55
CA THR A 48 -1.36 13.37 -10.36
C THR A 48 -0.11 12.59 -10.76
N GLU A 49 0.18 11.51 -10.05
CA GLU A 49 1.32 10.64 -10.29
C GLU A 49 1.10 9.76 -11.53
N ASP A 50 2.19 9.38 -12.19
CA ASP A 50 2.16 8.43 -13.30
C ASP A 50 1.71 7.05 -12.79
N LEU A 51 0.54 6.60 -13.25
CA LEU A 51 -0.04 5.32 -12.85
C LEU A 51 0.82 4.11 -13.23
N GLY A 52 1.62 4.20 -14.31
CA GLY A 52 2.61 3.18 -14.67
C GLY A 52 3.70 3.09 -13.61
N VAL A 53 4.20 4.23 -13.12
CA VAL A 53 5.17 4.27 -12.03
C VAL A 53 4.58 3.74 -10.72
N LEU A 54 3.35 4.12 -10.38
CA LEU A 54 2.66 3.59 -9.19
C LEU A 54 2.48 2.07 -9.29
N LYS A 55 2.09 1.58 -10.48
CA LYS A 55 1.93 0.16 -10.80
C LYS A 55 3.23 -0.62 -10.64
N ASP A 56 4.34 -0.12 -11.17
CA ASP A 56 5.65 -0.78 -11.08
C ASP A 56 6.15 -0.86 -9.63
N LEU A 57 5.81 0.16 -8.83
CA LEU A 57 6.16 0.23 -7.42
C LEU A 57 5.15 -0.46 -6.50
N ARG A 58 4.02 -0.93 -7.02
CA ARG A 58 2.89 -1.49 -6.27
C ARG A 58 2.28 -0.53 -5.24
N VAL A 59 2.40 0.78 -5.48
CA VAL A 59 1.81 1.82 -4.63
C VAL A 59 0.30 1.85 -4.84
N LEU A 60 -0.46 1.81 -3.76
CA LEU A 60 -1.92 1.85 -3.75
C LEU A 60 -2.42 3.29 -3.66
N VAL A 61 -3.62 3.53 -4.18
CA VAL A 61 -4.23 4.85 -4.29
C VAL A 61 -5.67 4.81 -3.78
N ASP A 62 -5.98 5.65 -2.80
CA ASP A 62 -7.35 5.79 -2.32
C ASP A 62 -7.67 7.24 -1.98
N GLY A 63 -8.95 7.56 -1.88
CA GLY A 63 -9.39 8.91 -1.58
C GLY A 63 -10.77 9.22 -2.12
N ASP A 64 -10.97 10.50 -2.37
CA ASP A 64 -12.23 11.09 -2.81
C ASP A 64 -11.93 12.27 -3.76
N PRO A 65 -12.96 13.00 -4.23
CA PRO A 65 -12.74 14.15 -5.10
C PRO A 65 -11.96 15.31 -4.46
N GLU A 66 -11.90 15.42 -3.12
CA GLU A 66 -11.20 16.49 -2.41
C GLU A 66 -9.70 16.20 -2.24
N GLY A 67 -9.32 14.92 -2.23
CA GLY A 67 -7.93 14.51 -2.14
C GLY A 67 -7.75 13.00 -2.18
N TYR A 68 -6.50 12.57 -2.22
CA TYR A 68 -6.14 11.15 -2.19
C TYR A 68 -4.92 10.90 -1.31
N LEU A 69 -4.64 9.63 -1.11
CA LEU A 69 -3.47 9.12 -0.40
C LEU A 69 -2.82 8.02 -1.23
N LEU A 70 -1.50 7.94 -1.09
CA LEU A 70 -0.67 6.90 -1.68
C LEU A 70 -0.13 6.05 -0.54
N GLN A 71 -0.25 4.74 -0.66
CA GLN A 71 0.15 3.79 0.38
C GLN A 71 1.02 2.68 -0.17
N MET A 72 1.96 2.22 0.65
CA MET A 72 2.78 1.05 0.35
C MET A 72 2.99 0.25 1.63
N PHE A 73 2.80 -1.06 1.57
CA PHE A 73 2.85 -1.95 2.73
C PHE A 73 4.00 -2.93 2.61
N THR A 74 4.82 -3.03 3.64
CA THR A 74 5.89 -4.02 3.69
C THR A 74 5.29 -5.42 3.84
N GLU A 75 6.05 -6.45 3.46
CA GLU A 75 5.80 -7.77 4.04
C GLU A 75 6.02 -7.73 5.57
N ASN A 76 5.63 -8.79 6.30
CA ASN A 76 5.93 -8.89 7.72
C ASN A 76 7.44 -8.81 7.98
N ILE A 77 7.85 -7.94 8.91
CA ILE A 77 9.24 -7.71 9.30
C ILE A 77 9.53 -8.29 10.70
N ILE A 78 8.64 -8.06 11.67
CA ILE A 78 8.82 -8.50 13.06
C ILE A 78 7.64 -9.39 13.47
N GLY A 79 7.79 -10.70 13.29
CA GLY A 79 6.68 -11.63 13.54
C GLY A 79 5.48 -11.31 12.64
N PRO A 80 4.29 -10.98 13.18
CA PRO A 80 3.14 -10.55 12.39
C PRO A 80 3.13 -9.04 12.05
N ILE A 81 4.10 -8.26 12.53
CA ILE A 81 4.13 -6.80 12.35
C ILE A 81 4.69 -6.44 10.97
N PHE A 82 3.98 -5.58 10.25
CA PHE A 82 4.43 -4.94 9.02
C PHE A 82 4.41 -3.41 9.16
N PHE A 83 4.92 -2.70 8.16
CA PHE A 83 4.97 -1.25 8.15
C PHE A 83 4.28 -0.70 6.91
N GLU A 84 3.77 0.51 7.04
CA GLU A 84 3.13 1.27 5.97
C GLU A 84 3.95 2.53 5.70
N ILE A 85 4.10 2.87 4.42
CA ILE A 85 4.59 4.17 3.97
C ILE A 85 3.38 4.87 3.37
N ILE A 86 3.05 6.05 3.88
CA ILE A 86 1.88 6.82 3.46
C ILE A 86 2.28 8.23 3.00
N GLN A 87 1.73 8.68 1.89
CA GLN A 87 1.77 10.07 1.45
C GLN A 87 0.35 10.59 1.29
N ARG A 88 0.09 11.79 1.82
CA ARG A 88 -1.23 12.42 1.78
C ARG A 88 -1.24 13.58 0.78
N LYS A 89 -2.25 13.60 -0.08
CA LYS A 89 -2.53 14.67 -1.05
C LYS A 89 -3.91 15.24 -0.75
N ASN A 90 -3.95 16.14 0.22
CA ASN A 90 -5.18 16.77 0.70
C ASN A 90 -6.24 15.79 1.27
N HIS A 91 -5.83 14.60 1.70
CA HIS A 91 -6.74 13.60 2.29
C HIS A 91 -6.30 13.20 3.70
N GLN A 92 -7.17 13.42 4.69
CA GLN A 92 -6.88 13.17 6.12
C GLN A 92 -7.47 11.86 6.64
N GLY A 93 -8.25 11.14 5.83
CA GLY A 93 -8.83 9.84 6.19
C GLY A 93 -7.85 8.66 6.13
N PHE A 94 -8.38 7.44 6.18
CA PHE A 94 -7.59 6.21 6.35
C PHE A 94 -7.40 5.37 5.08
N GLY A 95 -8.13 5.66 4.00
CA GLY A 95 -8.04 4.89 2.76
C GLY A 95 -8.73 3.53 2.88
N GLU A 96 -10.02 3.51 3.21
CA GLU A 96 -10.80 2.28 3.44
C GLU A 96 -10.86 1.34 2.21
N GLY A 97 -10.82 1.89 0.99
CA GLY A 97 -10.78 1.12 -0.25
C GLY A 97 -9.44 0.40 -0.46
N ASN A 98 -8.33 1.01 -0.02
CA ASN A 98 -7.02 0.35 -0.02
C ASN A 98 -6.94 -0.79 1.00
N PHE A 99 -7.69 -0.72 2.10
CA PHE A 99 -7.71 -1.79 3.10
C PHE A 99 -8.18 -3.12 2.53
N GLN A 100 -9.19 -3.15 1.65
CA GLN A 100 -9.63 -4.42 1.05
C GLN A 100 -8.53 -5.01 0.15
N ALA A 101 -7.92 -4.20 -0.71
CA ALA A 101 -6.83 -4.65 -1.57
C ALA A 101 -5.61 -5.13 -0.75
N LEU A 102 -5.33 -4.45 0.37
CA LEU A 102 -4.33 -4.85 1.34
C LEU A 102 -4.66 -6.20 1.99
N PHE A 103 -5.89 -6.39 2.46
CA PHE A 103 -6.31 -7.65 3.08
C PHE A 103 -6.21 -8.81 2.10
N ASP A 104 -6.65 -8.62 0.86
CA ASP A 104 -6.53 -9.63 -0.20
C ASP A 104 -5.05 -9.98 -0.47
N ALA A 105 -4.16 -8.97 -0.47
CA ALA A 105 -2.72 -9.18 -0.65
C ALA A 105 -2.08 -9.91 0.54
N ILE A 106 -2.44 -9.55 1.78
CA ILE A 106 -1.99 -10.22 3.01
C ILE A 106 -2.47 -11.67 3.04
N GLU A 107 -3.72 -11.92 2.67
CA GLU A 107 -4.28 -13.28 2.66
C GLU A 107 -3.54 -14.16 1.64
N ARG A 108 -3.26 -13.62 0.44
CA ARG A 108 -2.42 -14.29 -0.57
C ARG A 108 -1.02 -14.60 -0.05
N ASP A 109 -0.37 -13.66 0.63
CA ASP A 109 0.96 -13.88 1.21
C ASP A 109 0.92 -14.93 2.34
N GLN A 110 -0.08 -14.89 3.21
CA GLN A 110 -0.25 -15.89 4.28
C GLN A 110 -0.52 -17.29 3.73
N ARG A 111 -1.33 -17.43 2.66
CA ARG A 111 -1.52 -18.70 1.94
C ARG A 111 -0.21 -19.17 1.31
N ARG A 112 0.55 -18.28 0.65
CA ARG A 112 1.88 -18.59 0.07
C ARG A 112 2.86 -19.10 1.14
N ARG A 113 2.82 -18.54 2.34
CA ARG A 113 3.67 -18.94 3.49
C ARG A 113 3.13 -20.15 4.27
N GLY A 114 1.94 -20.66 3.93
CA GLY A 114 1.33 -21.84 4.55
C GLY A 114 0.65 -21.60 5.91
N PHE A 115 0.40 -20.34 6.28
CA PHE A 115 -0.28 -19.99 7.55
C PHE A 115 -1.80 -20.06 7.46
N LEU A 116 -2.37 -19.94 6.26
CA LEU A 116 -3.79 -20.14 5.96
C LEU A 116 -3.95 -21.35 5.03
N LYS A 117 -4.89 -22.26 5.37
CA LYS A 117 -5.27 -23.41 4.55
C LYS A 117 -6.42 -23.06 3.61
#